data_AF-A0A6C0AQY9-F1
#
_entry.id   AF-A0A6C0AQY9-F1
#
_cell.length_a   1.000
_cell.length_b   1.000
_cell.length_c   1.000
_cell.angle_alpha   90.00
_cell.angle_beta   90.00
_cell.angle_gamma   90.00
#
_symmetry.space_group_name_H-M   'P 1'
#
loop_
_entity.id
_entity.type
_entity.pdbx_description
1 polymer ?
#
loop_
_entity_poly.entity_id
_entity_poly.type
_entity_poly.pdbx_seq_one_letter_code
_entity_poly.pdbx_strand_id
1 'polypeptide(L)'
;MEDTEVWKDLANYDKYEVSTFGNVRNKKTDRILKPANNGGYLYFGLSNIKTKTFPAHRLVAETFIENPENKAHVNHKDKNGLNNHLSNLEWNTPKENNIHKSVGVTQTTNQNLAIWRVDLNSDKRIEKYNSIDLASKWLFEQGVSENIHSIKSSISCSIRGVYKCSFGFKWELDKDENLENEIWKEINTENEDTSGYYISSLGRFKNKKGVIMKDYKPHHSGYIYLRVNIKKYALHRLVGLSFIENIENKPFVNHIDGNKLNNNSENLEWVTCSENNTHAHKIGLTKGYKRKVIQYNLEMNKIQNFDTIKEASEKLSISLSCIKDVLKGKQKSSKGFIFKYLEE
;
A
#
# COMPACT_ATOMS: atom_id res chain seq x y z
N MET A 1 -22.86 35.51 5.54
CA MET A 1 -24.00 34.86 4.86
C MET A 1 -23.81 33.38 5.07
N GLU A 2 -24.80 32.68 5.63
CA GLU A 2 -24.75 31.23 5.76
C GLU A 2 -24.72 30.62 4.34
N ASP A 3 -23.78 29.72 4.11
CA ASP A 3 -23.65 29.00 2.84
C ASP A 3 -24.82 28.01 2.72
N THR A 4 -25.79 28.31 1.87
CA THR A 4 -27.00 27.50 1.71
C THR A 4 -26.72 26.31 0.79
N GLU A 5 -27.09 25.10 1.21
CA GLU A 5 -26.94 23.90 0.39
C GLU A 5 -27.89 23.94 -0.82
N VAL A 6 -27.33 24.01 -2.03
CA VAL A 6 -28.09 24.03 -3.29
C VAL A 6 -28.03 22.65 -3.93
N TRP A 7 -29.17 22.14 -4.40
CA TRP A 7 -29.31 20.84 -5.06
C TRP A 7 -29.55 21.02 -6.56
N LYS A 8 -28.91 20.18 -7.38
CA LYS A 8 -29.10 20.13 -8.84
C LYS A 8 -29.16 18.70 -9.36
N ASP A 9 -29.90 18.52 -10.45
CA ASP A 9 -30.01 17.23 -11.14
C ASP A 9 -28.66 16.78 -11.73
N LEU A 10 -28.38 15.48 -11.64
CA LEU A 10 -27.20 14.88 -12.25
C LEU A 10 -27.46 14.52 -13.72
N ALA A 11 -26.59 14.98 -14.61
CA ALA A 11 -26.66 14.65 -16.04
C ALA A 11 -26.61 13.13 -16.27
N ASN A 12 -27.54 12.61 -17.09
CA ASN A 12 -27.72 11.17 -17.39
C ASN A 12 -28.18 10.28 -16.22
N TYR A 13 -28.52 10.89 -15.07
CA TYR A 13 -28.91 10.21 -13.84
C TYR A 13 -30.12 10.91 -13.17
N ASP A 14 -31.18 11.13 -13.92
CA ASP A 14 -32.38 11.92 -13.55
C ASP A 14 -33.08 11.53 -12.24
N LYS A 15 -32.77 10.33 -11.70
CA LYS A 15 -33.28 9.86 -10.40
C LYS A 15 -32.55 10.51 -9.21
N TYR A 16 -31.45 11.20 -9.45
CA TYR A 16 -30.54 11.67 -8.41
C TYR A 16 -30.19 13.14 -8.56
N GLU A 17 -30.03 13.78 -7.41
CA GLU A 17 -29.55 15.16 -7.29
C GLU A 17 -28.27 15.18 -6.46
N VAL A 18 -27.38 16.11 -6.77
CA VAL A 18 -26.14 16.38 -6.01
C VAL A 18 -26.21 17.78 -5.41
N SER A 19 -25.66 17.94 -4.20
CA SER A 19 -25.61 19.21 -3.50
C SER A 19 -24.26 19.91 -3.59
N THR A 20 -24.23 21.22 -3.33
CA THR A 20 -22.99 22.00 -3.17
C THR A 20 -22.10 21.51 -2.03
N PHE A 21 -22.64 20.73 -1.08
CA PHE A 21 -21.91 20.15 0.04
C PHE A 21 -21.33 18.76 -0.29
N GLY A 22 -21.62 18.22 -1.48
CA GLY A 22 -21.16 16.90 -1.92
C GLY A 22 -22.03 15.74 -1.45
N ASN A 23 -23.27 16.02 -1.04
CA ASN A 23 -24.26 14.99 -0.78
C ASN A 23 -24.97 14.57 -2.08
N VAL A 24 -25.44 13.33 -2.13
CA VAL A 24 -26.27 12.83 -3.23
C VAL A 24 -27.54 12.25 -2.65
N ARG A 25 -28.70 12.57 -3.23
CA ARG A 25 -30.00 12.05 -2.81
C ARG A 25 -30.79 11.48 -3.98
N ASN A 26 -31.73 10.59 -3.67
CA ASN A 26 -32.74 10.15 -4.63
C ASN A 26 -33.87 11.18 -4.68
N LYS A 27 -34.19 11.71 -5.86
CA LYS A 27 -35.19 12.77 -6.06
C LYS A 27 -36.62 12.34 -5.71
N LYS A 28 -36.95 11.05 -5.86
CA LYS A 28 -38.31 10.53 -5.61
C LYS A 28 -38.53 10.20 -4.14
N THR A 29 -37.52 9.70 -3.45
CA THR A 29 -37.66 9.24 -2.06
C THR A 29 -37.04 10.19 -1.04
N ASP A 30 -36.44 11.30 -1.48
CA ASP A 30 -35.65 12.26 -0.69
C ASP A 30 -34.54 11.65 0.17
N ARG A 31 -34.21 10.38 -0.10
CA ARG A 31 -33.23 9.64 0.67
C ARG A 31 -31.83 10.08 0.27
N ILE A 32 -31.08 10.62 1.22
CA ILE A 32 -29.64 10.88 1.08
C ILE A 32 -28.90 9.52 1.04
N LEU A 33 -28.08 9.34 0.01
CA LEU A 33 -27.28 8.14 -0.17
C LEU A 33 -26.10 8.15 0.81
N LYS A 34 -25.74 6.97 1.32
CA LYS A 34 -24.52 6.80 2.10
C LYS A 34 -23.33 6.61 1.16
N PRO A 35 -22.28 7.44 1.21
CA PRO A 35 -21.09 7.24 0.39
C PRO A 35 -20.24 6.08 0.93
N ALA A 36 -19.49 5.45 0.02
CA ALA A 36 -18.39 4.56 0.36
C ALA A 36 -17.07 5.35 0.39
N ASN A 37 -16.23 5.14 1.40
CA ASN A 37 -14.87 5.66 1.41
C ASN A 37 -13.95 4.65 0.76
N ASN A 38 -13.26 5.06 -0.31
CA ASN A 38 -12.23 4.26 -0.96
C ASN A 38 -10.99 5.12 -1.21
N GLY A 39 -9.89 4.76 -0.54
CA GLY A 39 -8.60 5.43 -0.74
C GLY A 39 -8.61 6.93 -0.38
N GLY A 40 -9.44 7.35 0.58
CA GLY A 40 -9.52 8.75 1.02
C GLY A 40 -10.49 9.62 0.21
N TYR A 41 -11.27 9.03 -0.69
CA TYR A 41 -12.30 9.72 -1.46
C TYR A 41 -13.67 9.07 -1.22
N LEU A 42 -14.72 9.91 -1.21
CA LEU A 42 -16.10 9.46 -1.12
C LEU A 42 -16.65 9.10 -2.51
N TYR A 43 -17.35 7.97 -2.60
CA TYR A 43 -17.97 7.46 -3.82
C TYR A 43 -19.45 7.16 -3.61
N PHE A 44 -20.27 7.45 -4.62
CA PHE A 44 -21.69 7.13 -4.68
C PHE A 44 -21.97 6.12 -5.78
N GLY A 45 -22.76 5.10 -5.47
CA GLY A 45 -23.31 4.17 -6.46
C GLY A 45 -24.63 4.70 -7.01
N LEU A 46 -24.65 5.05 -8.30
CA LEU A 46 -25.84 5.55 -8.99
C LEU A 46 -26.37 4.49 -9.95
N SER A 47 -27.67 4.24 -9.92
CA SER A 47 -28.33 3.21 -10.73
C SER A 47 -29.23 3.83 -11.79
N ASN A 48 -28.95 3.52 -13.06
CA ASN A 48 -29.90 3.75 -14.15
C ASN A 48 -30.41 2.40 -14.67
N ILE A 49 -29.68 1.75 -15.59
CA ILE A 49 -29.88 0.34 -16.01
C ILE A 49 -28.93 -0.59 -15.22
N LYS A 50 -27.68 -0.15 -15.04
CA LYS A 50 -26.66 -0.80 -14.20
C LYS A 50 -26.14 0.20 -13.19
N THR A 51 -25.74 -0.28 -12.02
CA THR A 51 -25.10 0.56 -11.00
C THR A 51 -23.67 0.88 -11.40
N LYS A 52 -23.30 2.16 -11.40
CA LYS A 52 -21.92 2.62 -11.55
C LYS A 52 -21.54 3.49 -10.35
N THR A 53 -20.26 3.46 -9.97
CA THR A 53 -19.74 4.26 -8.88
C THR A 53 -19.07 5.53 -9.41
N PHE A 54 -19.34 6.66 -8.75
CA PHE A 54 -18.80 7.96 -9.11
C PHE A 54 -18.20 8.64 -7.88
N PRO A 55 -17.04 9.30 -8.00
CA PRO A 55 -16.47 10.05 -6.89
C PRO A 55 -17.27 11.34 -6.64
N ALA A 56 -17.51 11.65 -5.36
CA ALA A 56 -18.33 12.77 -4.93
C ALA A 56 -17.86 14.12 -5.50
N HIS A 57 -16.57 14.43 -5.38
CA HIS A 57 -15.99 15.67 -5.91
C HIS A 57 -16.21 15.87 -7.41
N ARG A 58 -16.23 14.78 -8.21
CA ARG A 58 -16.51 14.90 -9.66
C ARG A 58 -17.97 15.23 -9.91
N LEU A 59 -18.89 14.57 -9.21
CA LEU A 59 -20.32 14.86 -9.33
C LEU A 59 -20.61 16.33 -9.02
N VAL A 60 -19.99 16.87 -7.96
CA VAL A 60 -20.13 18.30 -7.61
C VAL A 60 -19.52 19.19 -8.68
N ALA A 61 -18.25 18.96 -9.05
CA ALA A 61 -17.55 19.81 -10.00
C ALA A 61 -18.21 19.82 -11.40
N GLU A 62 -18.63 18.65 -11.90
CA GLU A 62 -19.32 18.51 -13.20
C GLU A 62 -20.70 19.20 -13.21
N THR A 63 -21.31 19.37 -12.04
CA THR A 63 -22.66 19.98 -11.93
C THR A 63 -22.63 21.48 -11.64
N PHE A 64 -21.61 21.96 -10.94
CA PHE A 64 -21.57 23.33 -10.41
C PHE A 64 -20.38 24.18 -10.90
N ILE A 65 -19.33 23.58 -11.48
CA ILE A 65 -18.13 24.30 -11.92
C ILE A 65 -17.98 24.17 -13.44
N GLU A 66 -18.07 25.29 -14.15
CA GLU A 66 -17.79 25.32 -15.59
C GLU A 66 -16.35 24.89 -15.88
N ASN A 67 -16.16 24.12 -16.96
CA ASN A 67 -14.85 23.64 -17.39
C ASN A 67 -14.55 24.05 -18.84
N PRO A 68 -14.41 25.36 -19.13
CA PRO A 68 -14.23 25.85 -20.50
C PRO A 68 -12.92 25.34 -21.15
N GLU A 69 -11.89 25.09 -20.34
CA GLU A 69 -10.59 24.57 -20.80
C GLU A 69 -10.56 23.04 -20.92
N ASN A 70 -11.67 22.35 -20.63
CA ASN A 70 -11.78 20.89 -20.67
C ASN A 70 -10.67 20.16 -19.88
N LYS A 71 -10.34 20.67 -18.70
CA LYS A 71 -9.32 20.09 -17.83
C LYS A 71 -9.77 18.71 -17.33
N ALA A 72 -8.83 17.77 -17.27
CA ALA A 72 -9.16 16.36 -17.05
C ALA A 72 -9.47 15.99 -15.60
N HIS A 73 -8.97 16.73 -14.61
CA HIS A 73 -9.02 16.36 -13.20
C HIS A 73 -9.70 17.42 -12.34
N VAL A 74 -10.17 17.01 -11.17
CA VAL A 74 -10.73 17.89 -10.15
C VAL A 74 -9.84 17.80 -8.91
N ASN A 75 -9.44 18.95 -8.39
CA ASN A 75 -8.57 19.10 -7.23
C ASN A 75 -9.37 19.43 -5.98
N HIS A 76 -8.85 19.01 -4.82
CA HIS A 76 -9.27 19.51 -3.51
C HIS A 76 -8.23 20.55 -3.05
N LYS A 77 -8.63 21.82 -2.93
CA LYS A 77 -7.72 22.93 -2.58
C LYS A 77 -7.04 22.74 -1.23
N ASP A 78 -7.76 22.14 -0.28
CA ASP A 78 -7.28 21.81 1.07
C ASP A 78 -6.52 20.48 1.18
N LYS A 79 -6.34 19.74 0.08
CA LYS A 79 -5.74 18.40 0.03
C LYS A 79 -6.51 17.31 0.81
N ASN A 80 -7.74 17.56 1.23
CA ASN A 80 -8.59 16.60 1.92
C ASN A 80 -9.67 16.04 0.98
N GLY A 81 -9.46 14.81 0.48
CA GLY A 81 -10.38 14.13 -0.44
C GLY A 81 -11.79 13.82 0.11
N LEU A 82 -12.02 14.04 1.41
CA LEU A 82 -13.32 13.91 2.06
C LEU A 82 -14.13 15.22 2.06
N ASN A 83 -13.48 16.37 1.89
CA ASN A 83 -14.13 17.68 1.83
C ASN A 83 -14.61 18.00 0.41
N ASN A 84 -15.80 17.49 0.06
CA ASN A 84 -16.36 17.63 -1.30
C ASN A 84 -17.22 18.89 -1.47
N HIS A 85 -17.04 19.89 -0.61
CA HIS A 85 -17.75 21.15 -0.72
C HIS A 85 -17.32 21.92 -1.98
N LEU A 86 -18.28 22.53 -2.69
CA LEU A 86 -18.07 23.23 -3.96
C LEU A 86 -16.89 24.22 -3.91
N SER A 87 -16.80 25.02 -2.86
CA SER A 87 -15.74 26.02 -2.69
C SER A 87 -14.32 25.43 -2.61
N ASN A 88 -14.21 24.17 -2.17
CA ASN A 88 -12.96 23.43 -2.04
C ASN A 88 -12.53 22.73 -3.34
N LEU A 89 -13.36 22.77 -4.40
CA LEU A 89 -13.11 22.05 -5.64
C LEU A 89 -12.70 23.00 -6.77
N GLU A 90 -11.86 22.53 -7.67
CA GLU A 90 -11.47 23.23 -8.90
C GLU A 90 -11.03 22.25 -9.99
N TRP A 91 -11.20 22.63 -11.25
CA TRP A 91 -10.69 21.87 -12.39
C TRP A 91 -9.18 22.10 -12.56
N ASN A 92 -8.41 21.03 -12.73
CA ASN A 92 -6.96 21.10 -12.91
C ASN A 92 -6.42 20.12 -13.97
N THR A 93 -5.23 20.44 -14.48
CA THR A 93 -4.45 19.58 -15.37
C THR A 93 -3.63 18.56 -14.56
N PRO A 94 -3.18 17.45 -15.18
CA PRO A 94 -2.29 16.49 -14.50
C PRO A 94 -1.02 17.16 -13.91
N LYS A 95 -0.47 18.16 -14.61
CA LYS A 95 0.73 18.89 -14.18
C LYS A 95 0.45 19.74 -12.93
N GLU A 96 -0.62 20.53 -12.95
CA GLU A 96 -1.04 21.35 -11.80
C GLU A 96 -1.33 20.49 -10.57
N ASN A 97 -2.01 19.35 -10.76
CA ASN A 97 -2.29 18.41 -9.67
C ASN A 97 -1.01 17.88 -9.01
N ASN A 98 -0.02 17.48 -9.83
CA ASN A 98 1.26 17.00 -9.33
C ASN A 98 2.03 18.08 -8.58
N ILE A 99 2.02 19.32 -9.09
CA ILE A 99 2.62 20.46 -8.40
C ILE A 99 1.92 20.65 -7.04
N HIS A 100 0.60 20.79 -7.01
CA HIS A 100 -0.17 21.00 -5.78
C HIS A 100 0.10 19.92 -4.72
N LYS A 101 0.16 18.65 -5.13
CA LYS A 101 0.53 17.52 -4.25
C LYS A 101 1.94 17.64 -3.68
N SER A 102 2.88 18.16 -4.47
CA SER A 102 4.29 18.30 -4.06
C SER A 102 4.59 19.52 -3.19
N VAL A 103 3.78 20.58 -3.27
CA VAL A 103 4.00 21.81 -2.47
C VAL A 103 3.94 21.47 -0.98
N GLY A 104 4.99 21.83 -0.25
CA GLY A 104 5.12 21.58 1.20
C GLY A 104 5.47 20.14 1.58
N VAL A 105 5.69 19.25 0.60
CA VAL A 105 6.08 17.85 0.85
C VAL A 105 7.52 17.63 0.41
N THR A 106 8.41 17.36 1.35
CA THR A 106 9.78 16.91 1.04
C THR A 106 9.71 15.45 0.61
N GLN A 107 9.84 15.19 -0.69
CA GLN A 107 10.01 13.83 -1.19
C GLN A 107 11.43 13.35 -0.85
N THR A 108 11.54 12.46 0.12
CA THR A 108 12.81 11.80 0.45
C THR A 108 12.92 10.47 -0.30
N THR A 109 14.13 10.14 -0.72
CA THR A 109 14.42 8.82 -1.31
C THR A 109 15.40 8.10 -0.39
N ASN A 110 15.22 6.79 -0.24
CA ASN A 110 16.18 5.92 0.44
C ASN A 110 17.33 5.49 -0.49
N GLN A 111 17.51 6.17 -1.62
CA GLN A 111 18.61 5.93 -2.57
C GLN A 111 19.77 6.91 -2.38
N ASN A 112 19.66 7.82 -1.40
CA ASN A 112 20.71 8.77 -1.12
C ASN A 112 21.96 8.02 -0.63
N LEU A 113 23.11 8.42 -1.18
CA LEU A 113 24.40 7.89 -0.76
C LEU A 113 24.83 8.63 0.51
N ALA A 114 24.96 7.88 1.61
CA ALA A 114 25.63 8.41 2.79
C ALA A 114 27.13 8.55 2.50
N ILE A 115 27.73 9.63 3.01
CA ILE A 115 29.11 10.01 2.71
C ILE A 115 29.81 10.49 3.97
N TRP A 116 31.11 10.24 4.03
CA TRP A 116 32.00 10.78 5.04
C TRP A 116 32.77 11.95 4.47
N ARG A 117 32.82 13.04 5.23
CA ARG A 117 33.86 14.06 5.10
C ARG A 117 35.10 13.54 5.82
N VAL A 118 36.21 13.50 5.11
CA VAL A 118 37.46 12.90 5.58
C VAL A 118 38.57 13.94 5.52
N ASP A 119 39.42 13.94 6.54
CA ASP A 119 40.58 14.82 6.59
C ASP A 119 41.55 14.49 5.46
N LEU A 120 42.06 15.53 4.79
CA LEU A 120 42.88 15.36 3.59
C LEU A 120 44.22 14.64 3.87
N ASN A 121 44.79 14.88 5.05
CA ASN A 121 46.16 14.49 5.39
C ASN A 121 46.21 13.21 6.23
N SER A 122 45.30 13.07 7.19
CA SER A 122 45.29 11.96 8.15
C SER A 122 44.39 10.80 7.74
N ASP A 123 43.57 10.96 6.68
CA ASP A 123 42.54 9.99 6.27
C ASP A 123 41.53 9.66 7.39
N LYS A 124 41.47 10.50 8.43
CA LYS A 124 40.52 10.34 9.52
C LYS A 124 39.14 10.82 9.09
N ARG A 125 38.13 9.95 9.27
CA ARG A 125 36.72 10.31 9.11
C ARG A 125 36.34 11.39 10.12
N ILE A 126 35.89 12.54 9.62
CA ILE A 126 35.51 13.70 10.42
C ILE A 126 34.02 13.64 10.75
N GLU A 127 33.17 13.56 9.73
CA GLU A 127 31.72 13.68 9.89
C GLU A 127 30.97 12.92 8.80
N LYS A 128 29.84 12.32 9.17
CA LYS A 128 28.97 11.56 8.28
C LYS A 128 27.75 12.37 7.90
N TYR A 129 27.41 12.36 6.62
CA TYR A 129 26.19 12.94 6.07
C TYR A 129 25.37 11.85 5.40
N ASN A 130 24.05 11.85 5.62
CA ASN A 130 23.14 10.88 5.00
C ASN A 130 22.86 11.13 3.51
N SER A 131 23.43 12.20 2.93
CA SER A 131 23.36 12.51 1.50
C SER A 131 24.41 13.55 1.10
N ILE A 132 24.76 13.59 -0.19
CA ILE A 132 25.53 14.69 -0.78
C ILE A 132 24.80 16.02 -0.59
N ASP A 133 23.46 16.04 -0.63
CA ASP A 133 22.66 17.24 -0.40
C ASP A 133 22.90 17.84 1.00
N LEU A 134 22.93 17.01 2.05
CA LEU A 134 23.18 17.47 3.41
C LEU A 134 24.61 18.01 3.58
N ALA A 135 25.60 17.31 3.03
CA ALA A 135 26.98 17.79 3.03
C ALA A 135 27.12 19.12 2.27
N SER A 136 26.39 19.27 1.16
CA SER A 136 26.41 20.48 0.34
C SER A 136 25.74 21.66 1.03
N LYS A 137 24.65 21.42 1.77
CA LYS A 137 24.03 22.45 2.63
C LYS A 137 24.98 22.92 3.71
N TRP A 138 25.67 21.98 4.37
CA TRP A 138 26.68 22.32 5.37
C TRP A 138 27.79 23.20 4.78
N LEU A 139 28.36 22.84 3.62
CA LEU A 139 29.38 23.66 2.93
C LEU A 139 28.85 25.04 2.49
N PHE A 140 27.59 25.11 2.07
CA PHE A 140 26.92 26.35 1.70
C PHE A 140 26.77 27.28 2.93
N GLU A 141 26.39 26.72 4.08
CA GLU A 141 26.31 27.44 5.36
C GLU A 141 27.69 27.93 5.84
N GLN A 142 28.77 27.22 5.52
CA GLN A 142 30.14 27.68 5.78
C GLN A 142 30.61 28.80 4.82
N GLY A 143 29.80 29.23 3.87
CA GLY A 143 30.14 30.30 2.92
C GLY A 143 31.19 29.91 1.89
N VAL A 144 31.41 28.61 1.65
CA VAL A 144 32.47 28.14 0.75
C VAL A 144 32.12 28.36 -0.73
N SER A 145 30.83 28.39 -1.07
CA SER A 145 30.34 28.72 -2.41
C SER A 145 28.87 29.15 -2.36
N GLU A 146 28.49 30.09 -3.23
CA GLU A 146 27.11 30.57 -3.36
C GLU A 146 26.20 29.64 -4.20
N ASN A 147 26.74 28.58 -4.79
CA ASN A 147 25.97 27.67 -5.64
C ASN A 147 25.99 26.22 -5.12
N ILE A 148 24.90 25.83 -4.46
CA ILE A 148 24.72 24.48 -3.90
C ILE A 148 24.86 23.36 -4.95
N HIS A 149 24.52 23.60 -6.22
CA HIS A 149 24.64 22.59 -7.28
C HIS A 149 26.10 22.35 -7.65
N SER A 150 26.91 23.41 -7.70
CA SER A 150 28.35 23.31 -7.92
C SER A 150 29.01 22.50 -6.79
N ILE A 151 28.61 22.77 -5.54
CA ILE A 151 29.09 22.01 -4.37
C ILE A 151 28.79 20.52 -4.51
N LYS A 152 27.54 20.15 -4.80
CA LYS A 152 27.12 18.74 -5.00
C LYS A 152 27.97 18.05 -6.06
N SER A 153 28.18 18.72 -7.19
CA SER A 153 28.97 18.19 -8.32
C SER A 153 30.43 17.93 -7.91
N SER A 154 31.05 18.88 -7.22
CA SER A 154 32.44 18.76 -6.75
C SER A 154 32.62 17.62 -5.75
N ILE A 155 31.71 17.47 -4.78
CA ILE A 155 31.70 16.33 -3.86
C ILE A 155 31.56 15.01 -4.63
N SER A 156 30.62 14.94 -5.58
CA SER A 156 30.40 13.73 -6.40
C SER A 156 31.62 13.36 -7.24
N CYS A 157 32.33 14.33 -7.82
CA CYS A 157 33.57 14.09 -8.53
C CYS A 157 34.68 13.60 -7.60
N SER A 158 34.79 14.13 -6.38
CA SER A 158 35.74 13.61 -5.39
C SER A 158 35.47 12.16 -5.01
N ILE A 159 34.20 11.82 -4.74
CA ILE A 159 33.79 10.45 -4.40
C ILE A 159 34.12 9.45 -5.51
N ARG A 160 33.92 9.85 -6.78
CA ARG A 160 34.24 9.02 -7.95
C ARG A 160 35.75 8.92 -8.23
N GLY A 161 36.59 9.58 -7.45
CA GLY A 161 38.03 9.64 -7.65
C GLY A 161 38.46 10.51 -8.83
N VAL A 162 37.55 11.28 -9.43
CA VAL A 162 37.88 12.25 -10.50
C VAL A 162 38.71 13.40 -9.91
N TYR A 163 38.35 13.84 -8.70
CA TYR A 163 39.14 14.80 -7.93
C TYR A 163 39.73 14.10 -6.71
N LYS A 164 40.98 14.41 -6.37
CA LYS A 164 41.61 13.91 -5.13
C LYS A 164 40.87 14.40 -3.87
N CYS A 165 40.35 15.61 -3.92
CA CYS A 165 39.59 16.26 -2.85
C CYS A 165 38.67 17.34 -3.43
N SER A 166 37.75 17.85 -2.61
CA SER A 166 37.01 19.08 -2.91
C SER A 166 36.78 19.87 -1.64
N PHE A 167 36.89 21.20 -1.75
CA PHE A 167 36.72 22.14 -0.63
C PHE A 167 37.61 21.83 0.57
N GLY A 168 38.84 21.33 0.34
CA GLY A 168 39.79 20.98 1.40
C GLY A 168 39.58 19.61 2.03
N PHE A 169 38.59 18.83 1.60
CA PHE A 169 38.25 17.53 2.18
C PHE A 169 38.32 16.39 1.18
N LYS A 170 38.70 15.21 1.67
CA LYS A 170 38.41 13.94 1.00
C LYS A 170 36.94 13.59 1.26
N TRP A 171 36.32 12.91 0.30
CA TRP A 171 34.93 12.48 0.39
C TRP A 171 34.85 11.00 0.06
N GLU A 172 34.31 10.22 0.99
CA GLU A 172 34.21 8.78 0.86
C GLU A 172 32.75 8.34 0.95
N LEU A 173 32.37 7.31 0.20
CA LEU A 173 31.09 6.65 0.42
C LEU A 173 31.11 5.94 1.78
N ASP A 174 30.03 6.12 2.55
CA ASP A 174 29.72 5.25 3.67
C ASP A 174 29.29 3.90 3.12
N LYS A 175 30.27 3.02 2.89
CA LYS A 175 30.00 1.64 2.50
C LYS A 175 29.35 0.96 3.69
N ASP A 176 28.12 0.48 3.49
CA ASP A 176 27.40 -0.28 4.50
C ASP A 176 28.22 -1.47 4.99
N GLU A 177 28.11 -1.76 6.29
CA GLU A 177 28.78 -2.88 6.93
C GLU A 177 28.36 -4.20 6.28
N ASN A 178 29.38 -5.01 5.95
CA ASN A 178 29.18 -6.40 5.61
C ASN A 178 28.69 -7.11 6.87
N LEU A 179 27.51 -7.70 6.79
CA LEU A 179 26.97 -8.50 7.89
C LEU A 179 27.60 -9.89 7.84
N GLU A 180 27.84 -10.48 9.01
CA GLU A 180 28.37 -11.83 9.12
C GLU A 180 27.43 -12.82 8.40
N ASN A 181 28.01 -13.76 7.64
CA ASN A 181 27.31 -14.77 6.84
C ASN A 181 26.37 -14.22 5.75
N GLU A 182 26.48 -12.95 5.40
CA GLU A 182 25.70 -12.41 4.28
C GLU A 182 26.35 -12.70 2.93
N ILE A 183 25.60 -13.38 2.08
CA ILE A 183 26.02 -13.69 0.71
C ILE A 183 25.26 -12.77 -0.24
N TRP A 184 25.97 -12.09 -1.13
CA TRP A 184 25.38 -11.28 -2.20
C TRP A 184 25.40 -12.04 -3.52
N LYS A 185 24.28 -12.06 -4.23
CA LYS A 185 24.17 -12.56 -5.61
C LYS A 185 23.63 -11.47 -6.53
N GLU A 186 24.11 -11.47 -7.76
CA GLU A 186 23.52 -10.64 -8.81
C GLU A 186 22.11 -11.14 -9.11
N ILE A 187 21.17 -10.20 -9.25
CA ILE A 187 19.80 -10.55 -9.58
C ILE A 187 19.78 -10.98 -11.04
N ASN A 188 19.25 -12.18 -11.30
CA ASN A 188 19.03 -12.69 -12.65
C ASN A 188 17.53 -12.91 -12.83
N THR A 189 16.92 -12.17 -13.74
CA THR A 189 15.52 -12.39 -14.16
C THR A 189 15.51 -12.79 -15.62
N GLU A 190 14.71 -13.79 -15.98
CA GLU A 190 14.60 -14.25 -17.35
C GLU A 190 14.22 -13.10 -18.29
N ASN A 191 15.02 -12.90 -19.34
CA ASN A 191 14.82 -11.94 -20.42
C ASN A 191 15.05 -10.45 -20.08
N GLU A 192 15.80 -10.11 -19.02
CA GLU A 192 16.23 -8.72 -18.76
C GLU A 192 17.70 -8.62 -18.37
N ASP A 193 18.37 -7.58 -18.88
CA ASP A 193 19.66 -7.14 -18.33
C ASP A 193 19.43 -6.47 -16.98
N THR A 194 19.66 -7.23 -15.93
CA THR A 194 19.61 -6.80 -14.53
C THR A 194 21.01 -6.55 -13.96
N SER A 195 22.02 -6.35 -14.82
CA SER A 195 23.39 -6.18 -14.37
C SER A 195 23.58 -4.98 -13.45
N GLY A 196 24.32 -5.23 -12.37
CA GLY A 196 24.60 -4.26 -11.31
C GLY A 196 23.54 -4.18 -10.20
N TYR A 197 22.48 -4.99 -10.25
CA TYR A 197 21.56 -5.16 -9.13
C TYR A 197 21.91 -6.41 -8.34
N TYR A 198 21.94 -6.30 -7.01
CA TYR A 198 22.29 -7.44 -6.15
C TYR A 198 21.25 -7.63 -5.06
N ILE A 199 21.07 -8.88 -4.65
CA ILE A 199 20.24 -9.29 -3.53
C ILE A 199 21.08 -10.12 -2.57
N SER A 200 20.85 -9.97 -1.27
CA SER A 200 21.55 -10.72 -0.24
C SER A 200 20.73 -11.84 0.37
N SER A 201 21.41 -12.84 0.94
CA SER A 201 20.79 -13.95 1.68
C SER A 201 19.94 -13.47 2.87
N LEU A 202 20.28 -12.30 3.44
CA LEU A 202 19.52 -11.67 4.52
C LEU A 202 18.34 -10.80 4.03
N GLY A 203 18.06 -10.81 2.72
CA GLY A 203 16.97 -10.04 2.13
C GLY A 203 17.28 -8.55 1.97
N ARG A 204 18.55 -8.15 1.87
CA ARG A 204 18.94 -6.77 1.52
C ARG A 204 19.05 -6.63 0.01
N PHE A 205 18.66 -5.47 -0.52
CA PHE A 205 18.74 -5.14 -1.94
C PHE A 205 19.71 -4.01 -2.21
N LYS A 206 20.58 -4.20 -3.21
CA LYS A 206 21.56 -3.22 -3.67
C LYS A 206 21.24 -2.83 -5.10
N ASN A 207 21.07 -1.53 -5.33
CA ASN A 207 20.73 -1.01 -6.65
C ASN A 207 21.97 -0.84 -7.56
N LYS A 208 21.75 -0.47 -8.82
CA LYS A 208 22.82 -0.22 -9.82
C LYS A 208 23.81 0.89 -9.45
N LYS A 209 23.49 1.74 -8.47
CA LYS A 209 24.39 2.78 -7.94
C LYS A 209 25.26 2.26 -6.79
N GLY A 210 25.11 0.99 -6.40
CA GLY A 210 25.79 0.38 -5.25
C GLY A 210 25.16 0.70 -3.90
N VAL A 211 24.00 1.38 -3.86
CA VAL A 211 23.31 1.71 -2.61
C VAL A 211 22.54 0.50 -2.12
N ILE A 212 22.79 0.07 -0.87
CA ILE A 212 21.93 -0.90 -0.19
C ILE A 212 20.72 -0.14 0.35
N MET A 213 19.54 -0.49 -0.16
CA MET A 213 18.31 0.18 0.22
C MET A 213 17.92 -0.22 1.67
N LYS A 214 17.45 0.77 2.43
CA LYS A 214 16.97 0.61 3.81
C LYS A 214 15.56 1.19 3.95
N ASP A 215 14.93 0.96 5.10
CA ASP A 215 13.63 1.54 5.47
C ASP A 215 12.52 1.29 4.43
N TYR A 216 12.42 0.03 3.99
CA TYR A 216 11.42 -0.38 3.02
C TYR A 216 10.00 -0.09 3.54
N LYS A 217 9.23 0.68 2.76
CA LYS A 217 7.80 0.87 3.04
C LYS A 217 7.02 -0.32 2.48
N PRO A 218 6.33 -1.11 3.32
CA PRO A 218 5.53 -2.22 2.83
C PRO A 218 4.39 -1.72 1.95
N HIS A 219 4.09 -2.48 0.91
CA HIS A 219 2.94 -2.25 0.05
C HIS A 219 1.64 -2.56 0.81
N HIS A 220 0.48 -2.13 0.30
CA HIS A 220 -0.83 -2.42 0.93
C HIS A 220 -1.11 -3.93 1.11
N SER A 221 -0.39 -4.79 0.38
CA SER A 221 -0.45 -6.26 0.53
C SER A 221 0.39 -6.81 1.69
N GLY A 222 1.17 -5.96 2.37
CA GLY A 222 2.12 -6.27 3.44
C GLY A 222 3.54 -6.64 2.98
N TYR A 223 3.72 -6.95 1.69
CA TYR A 223 5.03 -7.29 1.12
C TYR A 223 5.87 -6.06 0.75
N ILE A 224 7.19 -6.22 0.80
CA ILE A 224 8.14 -5.26 0.23
C ILE A 224 8.26 -5.48 -1.27
N TYR A 225 8.16 -4.39 -2.03
CA TYR A 225 8.40 -4.38 -3.47
C TYR A 225 9.51 -3.42 -3.84
N LEU A 226 10.32 -3.84 -4.81
CA LEU A 226 11.47 -3.13 -5.30
C LEU A 226 11.31 -2.87 -6.79
N ARG A 227 12.05 -1.88 -7.30
CA ARG A 227 12.20 -1.69 -8.75
C ARG A 227 13.58 -2.14 -9.17
N VAL A 228 13.61 -3.08 -10.10
CA VAL A 228 14.80 -3.44 -10.86
C VAL A 228 14.55 -2.91 -12.27
N ASN A 229 15.39 -1.97 -12.71
CA ASN A 229 15.10 -1.12 -13.87
C ASN A 229 13.70 -0.46 -13.75
N ILE A 230 12.80 -0.74 -14.69
CA ILE A 230 11.43 -0.24 -14.73
C ILE A 230 10.42 -1.19 -14.09
N LYS A 231 10.78 -2.47 -13.90
CA LYS A 231 9.86 -3.51 -13.43
C LYS A 231 9.84 -3.60 -11.90
N LYS A 232 8.65 -3.92 -11.38
CA LYS A 232 8.39 -4.07 -9.95
C LYS A 232 8.47 -5.55 -9.57
N TYR A 233 9.30 -5.87 -8.59
CA TYR A 233 9.49 -7.23 -8.09
C TYR A 233 9.22 -7.29 -6.58
N ALA A 234 8.69 -8.41 -6.09
CA ALA A 234 8.56 -8.64 -4.66
C ALA A 234 9.91 -9.10 -4.08
N LEU A 235 10.35 -8.50 -2.99
CA LEU A 235 11.68 -8.74 -2.40
C LEU A 235 11.89 -10.22 -2.05
N HIS A 236 11.00 -10.83 -1.26
CA HIS A 236 11.07 -12.26 -0.92
C HIS A 236 11.18 -13.18 -2.15
N ARG A 237 10.53 -12.85 -3.28
CA ARG A 237 10.62 -13.68 -4.49
C ARG A 237 12.00 -13.59 -5.13
N LEU A 238 12.61 -12.40 -5.16
CA LEU A 238 13.98 -12.25 -5.66
C LEU A 238 14.99 -13.01 -4.78
N VAL A 239 14.79 -12.97 -3.46
CA VAL A 239 15.60 -13.77 -2.52
C VAL A 239 15.41 -15.26 -2.79
N GLY A 240 14.16 -15.73 -2.86
CA GLY A 240 13.85 -17.14 -3.15
C GLY A 240 14.43 -17.62 -4.48
N LEU A 241 14.33 -16.82 -5.55
CA LEU A 241 14.93 -17.13 -6.85
C LEU A 241 16.47 -17.20 -6.82
N SER A 242 17.11 -16.46 -5.91
CA SER A 242 18.58 -16.36 -5.87
C SER A 242 19.21 -17.39 -4.92
N PHE A 243 18.53 -17.75 -3.83
CA PHE A 243 19.12 -18.53 -2.73
C PHE A 243 18.44 -19.87 -2.47
N ILE A 244 17.27 -20.14 -3.07
CA ILE A 244 16.50 -21.36 -2.81
C ILE A 244 16.25 -22.09 -4.12
N GLU A 245 16.79 -23.30 -4.23
CA GLU A 245 16.53 -24.16 -5.37
C GLU A 245 15.05 -24.56 -5.42
N ASN A 246 14.46 -24.50 -6.60
CA ASN A 246 13.05 -24.82 -6.83
C ASN A 246 12.92 -26.06 -7.72
N ILE A 247 13.38 -27.21 -7.21
CA ILE A 247 13.42 -28.48 -7.95
C ILE A 247 12.02 -28.90 -8.44
N GLU A 248 11.01 -28.70 -7.59
CA GLU A 248 9.61 -29.04 -7.89
C GLU A 248 8.87 -27.97 -8.70
N ASN A 249 9.55 -26.88 -9.08
CA ASN A 249 9.00 -25.77 -9.86
C ASN A 249 7.71 -25.18 -9.27
N LYS A 250 7.67 -25.06 -7.94
CA LYS A 250 6.51 -24.52 -7.21
C LYS A 250 6.37 -23.01 -7.47
N PRO A 251 5.15 -22.50 -7.66
CA PRO A 251 4.96 -21.14 -8.16
C PRO A 251 5.11 -20.02 -7.11
N PHE A 252 4.94 -20.31 -5.82
CA PHE A 252 4.88 -19.30 -4.76
C PHE A 252 6.04 -19.40 -3.77
N VAL A 253 6.44 -18.26 -3.22
CA VAL A 253 7.39 -18.21 -2.09
C VAL A 253 6.59 -17.86 -0.82
N ASN A 254 6.72 -18.68 0.21
CA ASN A 254 6.12 -18.47 1.52
C ASN A 254 7.14 -17.93 2.52
N HIS A 255 6.64 -17.28 3.57
CA HIS A 255 7.38 -16.87 4.76
C HIS A 255 7.08 -17.87 5.88
N ILE A 256 8.08 -18.63 6.33
CA ILE A 256 7.93 -19.73 7.30
C ILE A 256 7.41 -19.21 8.65
N ASP A 257 7.82 -18.03 9.07
CA ASP A 257 7.35 -17.36 10.30
C ASP A 257 6.03 -16.60 10.14
N GLY A 258 5.47 -16.54 8.91
CA GLY A 258 4.29 -15.72 8.59
C GLY A 258 4.53 -14.21 8.53
N ASN A 259 5.73 -13.72 8.81
CA ASN A 259 6.10 -12.31 8.77
C ASN A 259 6.61 -11.91 7.38
N LYS A 260 5.76 -11.22 6.62
CA LYS A 260 6.05 -10.74 5.24
C LYS A 260 7.25 -9.78 5.13
N LEU A 261 7.75 -9.26 6.26
CA LEU A 261 8.91 -8.37 6.31
C LEU A 261 10.23 -9.11 6.57
N ASN A 262 10.18 -10.35 7.07
CA ASN A 262 11.37 -11.18 7.28
C ASN A 262 11.76 -11.87 5.97
N ASN A 263 12.60 -11.20 5.18
CA ASN A 263 13.00 -11.67 3.84
C ASN A 263 14.34 -12.44 3.85
N ASN A 264 14.78 -12.95 5.01
CA ASN A 264 15.94 -13.84 5.07
C ASN A 264 15.63 -15.11 4.26
N SER A 265 16.55 -15.54 3.41
CA SER A 265 16.47 -16.78 2.62
C SER A 265 16.15 -18.00 3.47
N GLU A 266 16.64 -18.09 4.71
CA GLU A 266 16.33 -19.20 5.63
C GLU A 266 14.88 -19.17 6.15
N ASN A 267 14.20 -18.03 6.06
CA ASN A 267 12.79 -17.87 6.41
C ASN A 267 11.84 -18.04 5.21
N LEU A 268 12.37 -18.37 4.03
CA LEU A 268 11.60 -18.48 2.81
C LEU A 268 11.60 -19.92 2.30
N GLU A 269 10.51 -20.30 1.64
CA GLU A 269 10.38 -21.63 1.03
C GLU A 269 9.48 -21.57 -0.22
N TRP A 270 9.74 -22.43 -1.19
CA TRP A 270 8.88 -22.59 -2.36
C TRP A 270 7.69 -23.49 -2.01
N VAL A 271 6.46 -23.03 -2.30
CA VAL A 271 5.21 -23.72 -1.96
C VAL A 271 4.17 -23.66 -3.08
N THR A 272 3.27 -24.62 -3.07
CA THR A 272 2.01 -24.60 -3.80
C THR A 272 0.97 -23.77 -3.04
N CYS A 273 -0.12 -23.40 -3.72
CA CYS A 273 -1.21 -22.68 -3.06
C CYS A 273 -1.83 -23.46 -1.89
N SER A 274 -1.97 -24.78 -2.03
CA SER A 274 -2.54 -25.64 -0.98
C SER A 274 -1.64 -25.70 0.26
N GLU A 275 -0.34 -25.88 0.08
CA GLU A 275 0.63 -25.89 1.18
C GLU A 275 0.64 -24.55 1.92
N ASN A 276 0.64 -23.43 1.18
CA ASN A 276 0.61 -22.09 1.77
C ASN A 276 -0.65 -21.86 2.62
N ASN A 277 -1.82 -22.27 2.12
CA ASN A 277 -3.08 -22.16 2.87
C ASN A 277 -3.06 -23.02 4.14
N THR A 278 -2.58 -24.27 4.04
CA THR A 278 -2.44 -25.16 5.21
C THR A 278 -1.49 -24.56 6.24
N HIS A 279 -0.35 -24.01 5.80
CA HIS A 279 0.60 -23.32 6.66
C HIS A 279 -0.06 -22.13 7.36
N ALA A 280 -0.71 -21.23 6.62
CA ALA A 280 -1.40 -20.07 7.17
C ALA A 280 -2.48 -20.45 8.20
N HIS A 281 -3.20 -21.56 8.00
CA HIS A 281 -4.12 -22.10 8.99
C HIS A 281 -3.40 -22.60 10.25
N LYS A 282 -2.29 -23.34 10.08
CA LYS A 282 -1.51 -23.91 11.18
C LYS A 282 -0.91 -22.83 12.09
N ILE A 283 -0.42 -21.73 11.51
CA ILE A 283 0.16 -20.60 12.26
C ILE A 283 -0.88 -19.53 12.64
N GLY A 284 -2.17 -19.76 12.37
CA GLY A 284 -3.26 -18.91 12.86
C GLY A 284 -3.44 -17.58 12.11
N LEU A 285 -2.92 -17.43 10.89
CA LEU A 285 -3.10 -16.21 10.07
C LEU A 285 -4.50 -16.09 9.47
N THR A 286 -5.23 -17.20 9.36
CA THR A 286 -6.58 -17.21 8.79
C THR A 286 -7.62 -16.84 9.84
N LYS A 287 -8.35 -15.73 9.63
CA LYS A 287 -9.55 -15.42 10.41
C LYS A 287 -10.71 -16.26 9.87
N GLY A 288 -11.11 -17.30 10.61
CA GLY A 288 -12.31 -18.05 10.28
C GLY A 288 -13.56 -17.18 10.44
N TYR A 289 -14.37 -17.04 9.40
CA TYR A 289 -15.67 -16.39 9.50
C TYR A 289 -16.58 -17.24 10.40
N LYS A 290 -16.89 -16.73 11.59
CA LYS A 290 -17.81 -17.36 12.53
C LYS A 290 -19.21 -16.84 12.24
N ARG A 291 -20.04 -17.66 11.61
CA ARG A 291 -21.45 -17.33 11.43
C ARG A 291 -22.24 -17.83 12.64
N LYS A 292 -22.81 -16.89 13.38
CA LYS A 292 -23.62 -17.21 14.56
C LYS A 292 -24.90 -17.92 14.14
N VAL A 293 -25.35 -18.85 14.97
CA VAL A 293 -26.54 -19.68 14.73
C VAL A 293 -27.47 -19.55 15.90
N ILE A 294 -28.76 -19.39 15.61
CA ILE A 294 -29.83 -19.35 16.60
C ILE A 294 -30.54 -20.70 16.59
N GLN A 295 -30.75 -21.26 17.77
CA GLN A 295 -31.59 -22.43 17.99
C GLN A 295 -33.00 -22.00 18.36
N TYR A 296 -33.99 -22.65 17.73
CA TYR A 296 -35.41 -22.50 18.00
C TYR A 296 -36.02 -23.85 18.37
N ASN A 297 -37.12 -23.81 19.13
CA ASN A 297 -38.01 -24.97 19.26
C ASN A 297 -38.88 -25.14 17.99
N LEU A 298 -39.75 -26.16 17.96
CA LEU A 298 -40.62 -26.43 16.81
C LEU A 298 -41.69 -25.34 16.60
N GLU A 299 -42.08 -24.64 17.66
CA GLU A 299 -43.02 -23.51 17.63
C GLU A 299 -42.35 -22.17 17.25
N MET A 300 -41.09 -22.19 16.78
CA MET A 300 -40.34 -20.99 16.38
C MET A 300 -40.01 -20.02 17.53
N ASN A 301 -40.06 -20.48 18.79
CA ASN A 301 -39.55 -19.73 19.93
C ASN A 301 -38.04 -19.89 20.05
N LYS A 302 -37.35 -18.76 20.20
CA LYS A 302 -35.89 -18.71 20.34
C LYS A 302 -35.45 -19.35 21.66
N ILE A 303 -34.48 -20.25 21.61
CA ILE A 303 -33.90 -20.91 22.78
C ILE A 303 -32.57 -20.27 23.16
N GLN A 304 -31.56 -20.35 22.26
CA GLN A 304 -30.22 -19.83 22.53
C GLN A 304 -29.45 -19.49 21.24
N ASN A 305 -28.34 -18.77 21.42
CA ASN A 305 -27.42 -18.41 20.35
C ASN A 305 -26.10 -19.19 20.52
N PHE A 306 -25.51 -19.60 19.41
CA PHE A 306 -24.19 -20.19 19.32
C PHE A 306 -23.30 -19.33 18.43
N ASP A 307 -22.03 -19.18 18.79
CA ASP A 307 -21.06 -18.44 17.99
C ASP A 307 -20.66 -19.23 16.73
N THR A 308 -20.80 -20.57 16.74
CA THR A 308 -20.53 -21.42 15.58
C THR A 308 -21.45 -22.64 15.50
N ILE A 309 -21.57 -23.23 14.30
CA ILE A 309 -22.24 -24.54 14.11
C ILE A 309 -21.54 -25.65 14.91
N LYS A 310 -20.21 -25.57 15.10
CA LYS A 310 -19.45 -26.57 15.86
C LYS A 310 -19.83 -26.58 17.33
N GLU A 311 -19.93 -25.40 17.93
CA GLU A 311 -20.41 -25.22 19.30
C GLU A 311 -21.83 -25.77 19.48
N ALA A 312 -22.74 -25.47 18.55
CA ALA A 312 -24.11 -26.01 18.56
C ALA A 312 -24.13 -27.55 18.46
N SER A 313 -23.27 -28.11 17.61
CA SER A 313 -23.13 -29.55 17.39
C SER A 313 -22.68 -30.27 18.66
N GLU A 314 -21.64 -29.76 19.32
CA GLU A 314 -21.08 -30.32 20.56
C GLU A 314 -22.08 -30.22 21.71
N LYS A 315 -22.70 -29.05 21.91
CA LYS A 315 -23.61 -28.81 23.04
C LYS A 315 -24.93 -29.58 22.94
N LEU A 316 -25.43 -29.76 21.72
CA LEU A 316 -26.70 -30.46 21.48
C LEU A 316 -26.51 -31.93 21.11
N SER A 317 -25.26 -32.39 20.98
CA SER A 317 -24.92 -33.73 20.47
C SER A 317 -25.63 -34.04 19.14
N ILE A 318 -25.70 -33.07 18.24
CA ILE A 318 -26.28 -33.19 16.90
C ILE A 318 -25.14 -33.15 15.89
N SER A 319 -25.15 -33.98 14.85
CA SER A 319 -24.10 -33.95 13.84
C SER A 319 -24.07 -32.60 13.10
N LEU A 320 -22.86 -32.16 12.72
CA LEU A 320 -22.65 -30.96 11.92
C LEU A 320 -23.47 -30.97 10.61
N SER A 321 -23.63 -32.15 10.00
CA SER A 321 -24.38 -32.29 8.74
C SER A 321 -25.86 -32.01 8.96
N CYS A 322 -26.47 -32.58 10.01
CA CYS A 322 -27.89 -32.36 10.29
C CYS A 322 -28.19 -30.88 10.58
N ILE A 323 -27.34 -30.19 11.35
CA ILE A 323 -27.51 -28.74 11.58
C ILE A 323 -27.38 -27.97 10.26
N LYS A 324 -26.42 -28.32 9.39
CA LYS A 324 -26.26 -27.69 8.07
C LYS A 324 -27.45 -27.94 7.15
N ASP A 325 -28.03 -29.13 7.17
CA ASP A 325 -29.18 -29.47 6.34
C ASP A 325 -30.45 -28.71 6.78
N VAL A 326 -30.61 -28.49 8.10
CA VAL A 326 -31.66 -27.59 8.63
C VAL A 326 -31.42 -26.14 8.21
N LEU A 327 -30.19 -25.63 8.36
CA LEU A 327 -29.83 -24.27 7.95
C LEU A 327 -30.00 -24.02 6.45
N LYS A 328 -29.83 -25.05 5.61
CA LYS A 328 -30.03 -25.00 4.16
C LYS A 328 -31.48 -25.26 3.73
N GLY A 329 -32.38 -25.53 4.67
CA GLY A 329 -33.78 -25.87 4.39
C GLY A 329 -33.98 -27.25 3.74
N LYS A 330 -32.94 -28.10 3.67
CA LYS A 330 -33.06 -29.49 3.20
C LYS A 330 -33.79 -30.37 4.22
N GLN A 331 -33.71 -30.00 5.49
CA GLN A 331 -34.41 -30.66 6.58
C GLN A 331 -35.19 -29.62 7.39
N LYS A 332 -36.42 -29.95 7.83
CA LYS A 332 -37.26 -29.01 8.59
C LYS A 332 -36.75 -28.75 10.00
N SER A 333 -36.28 -29.81 10.68
CA SER A 333 -35.74 -29.74 12.04
C SER A 333 -34.82 -30.93 12.30
N SER A 334 -33.91 -30.82 13.28
CA SER A 334 -33.02 -31.90 13.71
C SER A 334 -33.08 -32.04 15.23
N LYS A 335 -33.32 -33.26 15.72
CA LYS A 335 -33.54 -33.58 17.14
C LYS A 335 -34.52 -32.62 17.85
N GLY A 336 -35.60 -32.25 17.16
CA GLY A 336 -36.63 -31.34 17.72
C GLY A 336 -36.28 -29.85 17.68
N PHE A 337 -35.19 -29.46 17.03
CA PHE A 337 -34.76 -28.06 16.94
C PHE A 337 -34.70 -27.55 15.51
N ILE A 338 -35.02 -26.26 15.35
CA ILE A 338 -34.84 -25.51 14.11
C ILE A 338 -33.63 -24.60 14.28
N PHE A 339 -32.81 -24.48 13.25
CA PHE A 339 -31.62 -23.63 13.26
C PHE A 339 -31.73 -22.56 12.18
N LYS A 340 -31.42 -21.31 12.53
CA LYS A 340 -31.30 -20.21 11.57
C LYS A 340 -30.01 -19.45 11.80
N TYR A 341 -29.45 -18.89 10.73
CA TYR A 341 -28.34 -17.95 10.88
C TYR A 341 -28.83 -16.67 11.54
N LEU A 342 -28.01 -16.09 12.41
CA LEU A 342 -28.23 -14.72 12.88
C LEU A 342 -28.02 -13.80 11.65
N GLU A 343 -29.04 -13.03 11.28
CA GLU A 343 -28.89 -11.97 10.28
C GLU A 343 -28.09 -10.83 10.93
N GLU A 344 -27.00 -10.41 10.28
CA GLU A 344 -26.12 -9.32 10.73
C GLU A 344 -26.72 -7.95 10.45
#